data_AF-A6N9T5-F1
#
_entry.id   AF-A6N9T5-F1
#
_cell.length_a   1.000
_cell.length_b   1.000
_cell.length_c   1.000
_cell.angle_alpha   90.00
_cell.angle_beta   90.00
_cell.angle_gamma   90.00
#
_symmetry.space_group_name_H-M   'P 1'
#
loop_
_entity.id
_entity.type
_entity.pdbx_description
1 polymer ?
#
loop_
_entity_poly.entity_id
_entity_poly.type
_entity_poly.pdbx_seq_one_letter_code
_entity_poly.pdbx_strand_id
1 'polypeptide(L)'
;MAHPVIFIFVVCMYVCVVHAAQCPDQTDAWKLLQRRQSKRYFLVKTTSVNLGECSYLKPGKIDEATQSASFSFGLRDKPGKSLTKQSAVVKAQGEKLVVTGDSQGTTTVLFSDYGSCDVLRGPDGDCELWADEAVVRSSSLGCCDTKFQACAKNKKVRHTYQENCPRG
;
A
#
# COMPACT_ATOMS: atom_id res chain seq x y z
N MET A 1 36.40 55.16 -34.35
CA MET A 1 35.01 55.12 -33.86
C MET A 1 34.66 53.67 -33.59
N ALA A 2 34.70 53.25 -32.33
CA ALA A 2 34.45 51.85 -31.95
C ALA A 2 32.99 51.73 -31.48
N HIS A 3 32.22 50.84 -32.10
CA HIS A 3 30.86 50.51 -31.69
C HIS A 3 30.90 49.34 -30.69
N PRO A 4 30.20 49.42 -29.55
CA PRO A 4 30.11 48.30 -28.64
C PRO A 4 29.11 47.27 -29.19
N VAL A 5 29.59 46.05 -29.46
CA VAL A 5 28.76 44.89 -29.76
C VAL A 5 28.23 44.35 -28.43
N ILE A 6 26.96 44.63 -28.14
CA ILE A 6 26.27 44.11 -26.96
C ILE A 6 25.88 42.65 -27.24
N PHE A 7 26.65 41.71 -26.68
CA PHE A 7 26.30 40.28 -26.66
C PHE A 7 25.25 40.02 -25.57
N ILE A 8 23.99 39.91 -25.96
CA ILE A 8 22.89 39.49 -25.07
C ILE A 8 22.98 37.96 -24.90
N PHE A 9 23.56 37.50 -23.78
CA PHE A 9 23.47 36.11 -23.36
C PHE A 9 22.07 35.82 -22.81
N VAL A 10 21.19 35.28 -23.65
CA VAL A 10 19.92 34.71 -23.22
C VAL A 10 20.20 33.39 -22.51
N VAL A 11 20.40 33.47 -21.19
CA VAL A 11 20.45 32.28 -20.32
C VAL A 11 19.03 31.71 -20.25
N CYS A 12 18.75 30.75 -21.12
CA CYS A 12 17.52 29.98 -21.08
C CYS A 12 17.58 29.09 -19.82
N MET A 13 17.14 29.62 -18.68
CA MET A 13 16.84 28.83 -17.49
C MET A 13 15.72 27.88 -17.87
N TYR A 14 16.10 26.68 -18.31
CA TYR A 14 15.22 25.51 -18.31
C TYR A 14 14.83 25.27 -16.86
N VAL A 15 13.74 25.89 -16.44
CA VAL A 15 13.05 25.53 -15.22
C VAL A 15 12.53 24.12 -15.48
N CYS A 16 13.25 23.11 -14.98
CA CYS A 16 12.69 21.78 -14.79
C CYS A 16 11.51 21.95 -13.84
N VAL A 17 10.31 22.20 -14.40
CA VAL A 17 9.07 22.15 -13.64
C VAL A 17 8.92 20.69 -13.25
N VAL A 18 9.40 20.35 -12.05
CA VAL A 18 9.11 19.07 -11.41
C VAL A 18 7.62 19.08 -11.16
N HIS A 19 6.84 18.62 -12.14
CA HIS A 19 5.46 18.23 -11.88
C HIS A 19 5.58 17.12 -10.83
N ALA A 20 5.28 17.46 -9.57
CA ALA A 20 4.99 16.45 -8.58
C ALA A 20 3.84 15.64 -9.19
N ALA A 21 4.14 14.44 -9.69
CA ALA A 21 3.18 13.62 -10.39
C ALA A 21 2.00 13.40 -9.44
N GLN A 22 0.87 14.01 -9.76
CA GLN A 22 -0.29 13.97 -8.89
C GLN A 22 -0.81 12.53 -8.89
N CYS A 23 -0.80 11.90 -7.71
CA CYS A 23 -1.23 10.52 -7.60
C CYS A 23 -2.72 10.41 -7.94
N PRO A 24 -3.10 9.47 -8.83
CA PRO A 24 -4.48 9.32 -9.23
C PRO A 24 -5.36 8.91 -8.05
N ASP A 25 -6.66 9.10 -8.20
CA ASP A 25 -7.63 8.58 -7.26
C ASP A 25 -8.03 7.16 -7.67
N GLN A 26 -7.56 6.18 -6.90
CA GLN A 26 -7.70 4.76 -7.21
C GLN A 26 -8.11 4.02 -5.95
N THR A 27 -9.42 4.01 -5.68
CA THR A 27 -10.00 3.50 -4.43
C THR A 27 -10.95 2.32 -4.64
N ASP A 28 -11.20 1.89 -5.88
CA ASP A 28 -12.10 0.77 -6.18
C ASP A 28 -11.64 -0.53 -5.47
N ALA A 29 -12.39 -0.93 -4.46
CA ALA A 29 -12.08 -2.09 -3.62
C ALA A 29 -12.26 -3.40 -4.38
N TRP A 30 -13.21 -3.46 -5.31
CA TRP A 30 -13.46 -4.68 -6.08
C TRP A 30 -12.32 -4.95 -7.06
N LYS A 31 -11.89 -3.91 -7.78
CA LYS A 31 -10.72 -3.98 -8.65
C LYS A 31 -9.45 -4.34 -7.88
N LEU A 32 -9.28 -3.82 -6.66
CA LEU A 32 -8.19 -4.24 -5.77
C LEU A 32 -8.24 -5.74 -5.50
N LEU A 33 -9.40 -6.29 -5.09
CA LEU A 33 -9.54 -7.72 -4.83
C LEU A 33 -9.19 -8.56 -6.07
N GLN A 34 -9.73 -8.21 -7.24
CA GLN A 34 -9.45 -8.89 -8.51
C GLN A 34 -7.96 -8.89 -8.87
N ARG A 35 -7.26 -7.79 -8.59
CA ARG A 35 -5.87 -7.60 -9.05
C ARG A 35 -4.82 -8.14 -8.09
N ARG A 36 -5.16 -8.33 -6.82
CA ARG A 36 -4.28 -8.96 -5.84
C ARG A 36 -4.16 -10.48 -6.00
N GLN A 37 -5.00 -11.13 -6.81
CA GLN A 37 -5.01 -12.59 -6.94
C GLN A 37 -3.61 -13.19 -7.18
N SER A 38 -3.37 -14.36 -6.58
CA SER A 38 -2.13 -15.15 -6.71
C SER A 38 -0.86 -14.52 -6.13
N LYS A 39 -0.96 -13.33 -5.53
CA LYS A 39 0.17 -12.61 -4.94
C LYS A 39 0.18 -12.72 -3.41
N ARG A 40 1.35 -12.57 -2.80
CA ARG A 40 1.49 -12.34 -1.37
C ARG A 40 1.87 -10.89 -1.14
N TYR A 41 1.19 -10.23 -0.22
CA TYR A 41 1.54 -8.88 0.20
C TYR A 41 2.04 -8.91 1.64
N PHE A 42 3.00 -8.04 1.92
CA PHE A 42 3.46 -7.76 3.27
C PHE A 42 3.08 -6.34 3.67
N LEU A 43 2.77 -6.17 4.95
CA LEU A 43 2.62 -4.85 5.55
C LEU A 43 4.01 -4.24 5.71
N VAL A 44 4.27 -3.15 5.01
CA VAL A 44 5.56 -2.46 5.04
C VAL A 44 5.57 -1.43 6.16
N LYS A 45 4.53 -0.60 6.22
CA LYS A 45 4.38 0.50 7.18
C LYS A 45 2.98 0.49 7.77
N THR A 46 2.86 0.81 9.04
CA THR A 46 1.56 1.02 9.68
C THR A 46 1.65 2.06 10.80
N THR A 47 0.53 2.70 11.14
CA THR A 47 0.41 3.47 12.38
C THR A 47 -0.19 2.66 13.53
N SER A 48 -0.64 1.43 13.26
CA SER A 48 -1.24 0.53 14.26
C SER A 48 -0.20 -0.03 15.23
N VAL A 49 -0.59 -0.18 16.49
CA VAL A 49 0.21 -0.90 17.49
C VAL A 49 -0.11 -2.40 17.55
N ASN A 50 -1.20 -2.82 16.90
CA ASN A 50 -1.75 -4.17 16.97
C ASN A 50 -1.19 -5.10 15.88
N LEU A 51 -0.59 -4.52 14.83
CA LEU A 51 0.01 -5.27 13.74
C LEU A 51 1.50 -5.52 14.01
N GLY A 52 1.89 -6.79 13.91
CA GLY A 52 3.21 -7.28 14.27
C GLY A 52 4.20 -7.35 13.10
N GLU A 53 5.42 -7.80 13.40
CA GLU A 53 6.43 -8.05 12.38
C GLU A 53 5.96 -9.06 11.34
N CYS A 54 6.35 -8.85 10.08
CA CYS A 54 6.05 -9.73 8.96
C CYS A 54 4.56 -10.01 8.78
N SER A 55 3.70 -9.06 9.19
CA SER A 55 2.28 -9.10 8.85
C SER A 55 2.12 -9.27 7.34
N TYR A 56 1.33 -10.25 6.93
CA TYR A 56 1.13 -10.61 5.51
C TYR A 56 -0.34 -10.91 5.22
N LEU A 57 -0.68 -10.82 3.94
CA LEU A 57 -1.93 -11.31 3.40
C LEU A 57 -1.66 -12.06 2.08
N LYS A 58 -2.48 -13.07 1.82
CA LYS A 58 -2.49 -13.86 0.60
C LYS A 58 -3.95 -14.06 0.18
N PRO A 59 -4.41 -13.38 -0.89
CA PRO A 59 -5.74 -13.60 -1.42
C PRO A 59 -5.89 -15.02 -1.96
N GLY A 60 -7.07 -15.57 -1.78
CA GLY A 60 -7.51 -16.86 -2.28
C GLY A 60 -8.52 -16.70 -3.41
N LYS A 61 -9.54 -17.57 -3.39
CA LYS A 61 -10.61 -17.59 -4.39
C LYS A 61 -11.46 -16.33 -4.32
N ILE A 62 -11.83 -15.83 -5.49
CA ILE A 62 -12.81 -14.76 -5.69
C ILE A 62 -14.17 -15.34 -6.01
N ASP A 63 -15.21 -14.68 -5.51
CA ASP A 63 -16.60 -14.85 -5.90
C ASP A 63 -17.08 -13.54 -6.55
N GLU A 64 -17.24 -13.58 -7.88
CA GLU A 64 -17.69 -12.45 -8.70
C GLU A 64 -19.15 -12.05 -8.37
N ALA A 65 -20.02 -13.00 -8.02
CA ALA A 65 -21.42 -12.72 -7.75
C ALA A 65 -21.62 -11.91 -6.48
N THR A 66 -20.78 -12.17 -5.47
CA THR A 66 -20.85 -11.45 -4.18
C THR A 66 -19.81 -10.35 -4.04
N GLN A 67 -18.98 -10.14 -5.06
CA GLN A 67 -17.81 -9.26 -5.05
C GLN A 67 -16.93 -9.49 -3.81
N SER A 68 -16.60 -10.75 -3.55
CA SER A 68 -15.83 -11.14 -2.36
C SER A 68 -14.61 -11.99 -2.71
N ALA A 69 -13.67 -12.05 -1.77
CA ALA A 69 -12.50 -12.92 -1.85
C ALA A 69 -12.16 -13.50 -0.49
N SER A 70 -11.70 -14.75 -0.49
CA SER A 70 -11.06 -15.36 0.67
C SER A 70 -9.63 -14.83 0.83
N PHE A 71 -9.14 -14.75 2.07
CA PHE A 71 -7.76 -14.37 2.38
C PHE A 71 -7.19 -15.31 3.43
N SER A 72 -5.91 -15.66 3.29
CA SER A 72 -5.08 -16.11 4.41
C SER A 72 -4.20 -14.96 4.86
N PHE A 73 -4.09 -14.75 6.17
CA PHE A 73 -3.30 -13.66 6.74
C PHE A 73 -2.68 -14.08 8.07
N GLY A 74 -1.72 -13.31 8.54
CA GLY A 74 -1.06 -13.53 9.82
C GLY A 74 0.16 -12.65 9.97
N LEU A 75 0.98 -12.97 10.97
CA LEU A 75 2.19 -12.24 11.32
C LEU A 75 3.23 -13.21 11.89
N ARG A 76 4.47 -12.75 12.09
CA ARG A 76 5.51 -13.57 12.72
C ARG A 76 5.13 -13.92 14.15
N ASP A 77 5.11 -15.21 14.46
CA ASP A 77 4.98 -15.68 15.83
C ASP A 77 6.21 -15.27 16.65
N LYS A 78 6.04 -14.83 17.91
CA LYS A 78 7.18 -14.43 18.76
C LYS A 78 7.76 -15.65 19.49
N PRO A 79 9.09 -15.91 19.52
CA PRO A 79 10.22 -15.47 18.69
C PRO A 79 10.51 -16.48 17.56
N GLY A 80 9.47 -16.90 16.84
CA GLY A 80 9.51 -17.97 15.85
C GLY A 80 9.98 -17.52 14.47
N LYS A 81 10.46 -18.49 13.68
CA LYS A 81 10.72 -18.36 12.24
C LYS A 81 9.46 -18.60 11.39
N SER A 82 8.30 -18.75 12.02
CA SER A 82 7.05 -19.13 11.38
C SER A 82 6.06 -17.97 11.36
N LEU A 83 5.19 -17.96 10.36
CA LEU A 83 4.05 -17.05 10.28
C LEU A 83 2.81 -17.74 10.84
N THR A 84 2.03 -17.01 11.64
CA THR A 84 0.68 -17.43 11.98
C THR A 84 -0.20 -17.47 10.72
N LYS A 85 -1.29 -18.22 10.78
CA LYS A 85 -2.23 -18.32 9.66
C LYS A 85 -3.66 -18.31 10.16
N GLN A 86 -4.40 -17.31 9.71
CA GLN A 86 -5.83 -17.14 9.89
C GLN A 86 -6.47 -16.99 8.51
N SER A 87 -7.80 -17.12 8.44
CA SER A 87 -8.54 -16.94 7.20
C SER A 87 -9.73 -16.03 7.39
N ALA A 88 -10.07 -15.25 6.38
CA ALA A 88 -11.23 -14.38 6.36
C ALA A 88 -11.86 -14.30 4.97
N VAL A 89 -13.13 -13.88 4.91
CA VAL A 89 -13.79 -13.48 3.67
C VAL A 89 -13.95 -11.97 3.70
N VAL A 90 -13.53 -11.33 2.60
CA VAL A 90 -13.54 -9.88 2.45
C VAL A 90 -14.45 -9.55 1.27
N LYS A 91 -15.46 -8.71 1.51
CA LYS A 91 -16.40 -8.23 0.50
C LYS A 91 -16.07 -6.79 0.12
N ALA A 92 -16.05 -6.49 -1.18
CA ALA A 92 -15.90 -5.14 -1.69
C ALA A 92 -17.26 -4.40 -1.69
N GLN A 93 -17.23 -3.11 -1.30
CA GLN A 93 -18.37 -2.19 -1.34
C GLN A 93 -17.87 -0.77 -1.65
N GLY A 94 -17.83 -0.40 -2.94
CA GLY A 94 -17.25 0.88 -3.37
C GLY A 94 -15.75 0.94 -3.03
N GLU A 95 -15.35 1.88 -2.17
CA GLU A 95 -13.97 1.98 -1.65
C GLU A 95 -13.71 1.15 -0.39
N LYS A 96 -14.69 0.39 0.09
CA LYS A 96 -14.62 -0.33 1.37
C LYS A 96 -14.38 -1.82 1.15
N LEU A 97 -13.51 -2.38 1.98
CA LEU A 97 -13.27 -3.80 2.19
C LEU A 97 -13.91 -4.19 3.52
N VAL A 98 -15.02 -4.92 3.46
CA VAL A 98 -15.78 -5.36 4.63
C VAL A 98 -15.39 -6.80 4.95
N VAL A 99 -14.75 -7.00 6.09
CA VAL A 99 -14.42 -8.34 6.60
C VAL A 99 -15.62 -8.88 7.35
N THR A 100 -16.12 -10.03 6.93
CA THR A 100 -17.25 -10.72 7.57
C THR A 100 -16.77 -12.00 8.27
N GLY A 101 -17.32 -12.32 9.44
CA GLY A 101 -16.93 -13.49 10.24
C GLY A 101 -16.52 -13.09 11.66
N ASP A 102 -15.54 -13.81 12.24
CA ASP A 102 -15.07 -13.57 13.62
C ASP A 102 -14.16 -12.34 13.75
N SER A 103 -13.53 -11.92 12.66
CA SER A 103 -12.67 -10.72 12.61
C SER A 103 -13.37 -9.57 11.86
N GLN A 104 -14.50 -9.11 12.41
CA GLN A 104 -15.29 -8.07 11.77
C GLN A 104 -14.55 -6.73 11.74
N GLY A 105 -14.62 -6.06 10.60
CA GLY A 105 -14.02 -4.74 10.43
C GLY A 105 -14.28 -4.20 9.04
N THR A 106 -14.29 -2.88 8.92
CA THR A 106 -14.33 -2.20 7.62
C THR A 106 -13.02 -1.48 7.41
N THR A 107 -12.33 -1.84 6.33
CA THR A 107 -11.12 -1.17 5.87
C THR A 107 -11.46 -0.31 4.66
N THR A 108 -10.96 0.92 4.58
CA THR A 108 -11.14 1.79 3.41
C THR A 108 -9.89 1.78 2.54
N VAL A 109 -10.05 1.62 1.23
CA VAL A 109 -8.98 1.77 0.25
C VAL A 109 -8.72 3.25 0.04
N LEU A 110 -7.53 3.73 0.43
CA LEU A 110 -7.12 5.13 0.21
C LEU A 110 -6.39 5.30 -1.12
N PHE A 111 -5.72 4.23 -1.57
CA PHE A 111 -5.05 4.15 -2.87
C PHE A 111 -4.68 2.69 -3.18
N SER A 112 -4.72 2.33 -4.45
CA SER A 112 -4.14 1.08 -4.97
C SER A 112 -3.59 1.37 -6.36
N ASP A 113 -2.36 0.97 -6.64
CA ASP A 113 -1.87 0.94 -8.02
C ASP A 113 -2.45 -0.27 -8.80
N TYR A 114 -3.27 -1.08 -8.14
CA TYR A 114 -3.84 -2.34 -8.62
C TYR A 114 -2.80 -3.35 -9.11
N GLY A 115 -1.58 -3.28 -8.58
CA GLY A 115 -0.47 -4.10 -9.03
C GLY A 115 0.48 -4.47 -7.90
N SER A 116 1.15 -3.48 -7.32
CA SER A 116 2.36 -3.65 -6.53
C SER A 116 2.18 -3.18 -5.10
N CYS A 117 1.27 -2.23 -4.83
CA CYS A 117 1.08 -1.71 -3.49
C CYS A 117 -0.31 -1.10 -3.28
N ASP A 118 -0.72 -1.06 -2.01
CA ASP A 118 -1.98 -0.49 -1.59
C ASP A 118 -1.80 0.31 -0.30
N VAL A 119 -2.58 1.37 -0.17
CA VAL A 119 -2.70 2.14 1.06
C VAL A 119 -4.12 2.00 1.56
N LEU A 120 -4.24 1.45 2.76
CA LEU A 120 -5.50 1.15 3.39
C LEU A 120 -5.64 1.95 4.69
N ARG A 121 -6.88 2.21 5.08
CA ARG A 121 -7.23 2.67 6.41
C ARG A 121 -7.95 1.54 7.14
N GLY A 122 -7.33 1.02 8.19
CA GLY A 122 -7.90 -0.02 9.04
C GLY A 122 -9.15 0.45 9.78
N PRO A 123 -9.89 -0.48 10.41
CA PRO A 123 -11.13 -0.19 11.13
C PRO A 123 -10.95 0.80 12.29
N ASP A 124 -9.77 0.83 12.91
CA ASP A 124 -9.43 1.74 14.00
C ASP A 124 -8.86 3.09 13.49
N GLY A 125 -8.90 3.31 12.17
CA GLY A 125 -8.43 4.54 11.53
C GLY A 125 -6.91 4.63 11.38
N ASP A 126 -6.20 3.56 11.68
CA ASP A 126 -4.79 3.39 11.39
C ASP A 126 -4.52 3.29 9.89
N CYS A 127 -3.36 3.79 9.47
CA CYS A 127 -2.93 3.79 8.09
C CYS A 127 -2.02 2.60 7.85
N GLU A 128 -2.18 1.93 6.73
CA GLU A 128 -1.43 0.73 6.37
C GLU A 128 -0.91 0.87 4.94
N LEU A 129 0.38 0.56 4.74
CA LEU A 129 0.98 0.40 3.42
C LEU A 129 1.31 -1.07 3.23
N TRP A 130 0.63 -1.69 2.25
CA TRP A 130 0.86 -3.05 1.82
C TRP A 130 1.62 -3.07 0.50
N ALA A 131 2.56 -3.99 0.34
CA ALA A 131 3.31 -4.16 -0.90
C ALA A 131 3.39 -5.64 -1.27
N ASP A 132 3.29 -5.90 -2.57
CA ASP A 132 3.54 -7.21 -3.16
C ASP A 132 4.97 -7.65 -2.82
N GLU A 133 5.13 -8.92 -2.48
CA GLU A 133 6.40 -9.52 -2.10
C GLU A 133 7.53 -9.28 -3.10
N ALA A 134 7.22 -9.18 -4.40
CA ALA A 134 8.20 -8.91 -5.46
C ALA A 134 8.81 -7.50 -5.37
N VAL A 135 8.09 -6.54 -4.78
CA VAL A 135 8.51 -5.12 -4.68
C VAL A 135 8.64 -4.62 -3.24
N VAL A 136 8.41 -5.47 -2.24
CA VAL A 136 8.42 -5.09 -0.81
C VAL A 136 9.78 -4.51 -0.35
N ARG A 137 10.86 -4.81 -1.07
CA ARG A 137 12.22 -4.31 -0.82
C ARG A 137 12.59 -3.08 -1.65
N SER A 138 11.68 -2.56 -2.46
CA SER A 138 11.92 -1.36 -3.25
C SER A 138 12.17 -0.16 -2.33
N SER A 139 13.12 0.69 -2.71
CA SER A 139 13.46 1.92 -1.97
C SER A 139 12.32 2.95 -1.99
N SER A 140 11.42 2.86 -2.98
CA SER A 140 10.18 3.62 -3.05
C SER A 140 9.07 2.79 -3.70
N LEU A 141 7.84 3.04 -3.26
CA LEU A 141 6.60 2.50 -3.82
C LEU A 141 5.74 3.61 -4.46
N GLY A 142 6.39 4.73 -4.83
CA GLY A 142 5.77 5.84 -5.55
C GLY A 142 4.54 6.40 -4.84
N CYS A 143 3.39 6.36 -5.50
CA CYS A 143 2.15 6.92 -4.97
C CYS A 143 1.65 6.27 -3.69
N CYS A 144 2.01 5.02 -3.41
CA CYS A 144 1.68 4.40 -2.13
C CYS A 144 2.42 5.07 -0.97
N ASP A 145 3.69 5.47 -1.15
CA ASP A 145 4.40 6.24 -0.13
C ASP A 145 3.71 7.58 0.09
N THR A 146 3.40 8.32 -0.97
CA THR A 146 2.73 9.63 -0.88
C THR A 146 1.37 9.54 -0.18
N LYS A 147 0.52 8.59 -0.56
CA LYS A 147 -0.82 8.41 0.00
C LYS A 147 -0.77 7.90 1.44
N PHE A 148 0.20 7.05 1.79
CA PHE A 148 0.42 6.62 3.16
C PHE A 148 0.84 7.81 4.04
N GLN A 149 1.78 8.64 3.60
CA GLN A 149 2.19 9.82 4.37
C GLN A 149 1.04 10.80 4.59
N ALA A 150 0.21 11.02 3.56
CA ALA A 150 -1.00 11.84 3.68
C ALA A 150 -2.01 11.29 4.70
N CYS A 151 -2.13 9.96 4.80
CA CYS A 151 -2.94 9.31 5.83
C CYS A 151 -2.31 9.42 7.23
N ALA A 152 -1.03 9.08 7.34
CA ALA A 152 -0.32 8.98 8.61
C ALA A 152 -0.16 10.35 9.28
N LYS A 153 0.07 11.41 8.51
CA LYS A 153 0.30 12.77 9.00
C LYS A 153 1.39 12.76 10.10
N ASN A 154 1.00 13.07 11.34
CA ASN A 154 1.90 13.14 12.50
C ASN A 154 1.85 11.86 13.36
N LYS A 155 1.13 10.81 12.96
CA LYS A 155 1.06 9.55 13.70
C LYS A 155 2.42 8.84 13.65
N LYS A 156 2.77 8.16 14.74
CA LYS A 156 4.00 7.34 14.79
C LYS A 156 3.90 6.19 13.79
N VAL A 157 4.82 6.17 12.82
CA VAL A 157 4.94 5.09 11.84
C VAL A 157 5.78 3.94 12.40
N ARG A 158 5.33 2.72 12.15
CA ARG A 158 6.01 1.47 12.47
C ARG A 158 6.34 0.74 11.17
N HIS A 159 7.54 0.18 11.11
CA HIS A 159 8.01 -0.61 9.98
C HIS A 159 7.88 -2.09 10.35
N THR A 160 6.92 -2.77 9.74
CA THR A 160 6.56 -4.15 10.10
C THR A 160 7.26 -5.19 9.24
N TYR A 161 7.64 -4.86 8.01
CA TYR A 161 8.43 -5.75 7.16
C TYR A 161 9.90 -5.77 7.58
N GLN A 162 10.49 -6.97 7.58
CA GLN A 162 11.90 -7.23 7.84
C GLN A 162 12.44 -8.12 6.71
N GLU A 163 13.71 -7.97 6.34
CA GLU A 163 14.27 -8.75 5.21
C GLU A 163 14.22 -10.26 5.44
N ASN A 164 14.24 -10.69 6.70
CA ASN A 164 14.14 -12.08 7.13
C ASN A 164 12.69 -12.58 7.30
N CYS A 165 11.68 -11.84 6.82
CA CYS A 165 10.30 -12.32 6.85
C CYS A 165 10.18 -13.65 6.10
N PRO A 166 9.56 -14.69 6.70
CA PRO A 166 9.46 -16.00 6.07
C PRO A 166 8.72 -15.91 4.74
N ARG A 167 9.38 -16.41 3.70
CA ARG A 167 8.81 -16.53 2.37
C ARG A 167 8.35 -17.97 2.18
N GLY A 168 7.22 -18.29 2.82
CA GLY A 168 6.54 -19.58 2.60
C GLY A 168 6.13 -19.77 1.15
#